data_AF-A0A2A6BTA8-F1
#
_entry.id   AF-A0A2A6BTA8-F1
#
_cell.length_a   1.000
_cell.length_b   1.000
_cell.length_c   1.000
_cell.angle_alpha   90.00
_cell.angle_beta   90.00
_cell.angle_gamma   90.00
#
_symmetry.space_group_name_H-M   'P 1'
#
loop_
_entity.id
_entity.type
_entity.pdbx_description
1 polymer ?
#
loop_
_entity_poly.entity_id
_entity_poly.type
_entity_poly.pdbx_seq_one_letter_code
_entity_poly.pdbx_strand_id
1 'polypeptide(L)'
;MVIPSSSRAAGVALSRLVAGIVSTPSAQIIGFISDAIRGDSTLPYDKFHAYQLGMLSSAVFLVVGAVCHIVLILFFPQDCAKGRGMGSRS
;
A
#
# COMPACT_ATOMS: atom_id res chain seq x y z
N MET A 1 17.73 -3.47 -0.90
CA MET A 1 17.02 -4.66 -0.40
C MET A 1 17.77 -5.19 0.83
N VAL A 2 17.16 -5.12 2.01
CA VAL A 2 17.78 -5.44 3.33
C VAL A 2 18.00 -6.95 3.52
N ILE A 3 17.52 -7.76 2.58
CA ILE A 3 17.46 -9.22 2.71
C ILE A 3 18.79 -9.84 2.22
N PRO A 4 19.39 -10.78 2.98
CA PRO A 4 20.60 -11.49 2.57
C PRO A 4 20.40 -12.19 1.22
N SER A 5 21.49 -12.34 0.45
CA SER A 5 21.45 -12.86 -0.93
C SER A 5 20.71 -14.19 -1.06
N SER A 6 20.81 -15.06 -0.05
CA SER A 6 20.13 -16.36 0.02
C SER A 6 18.60 -16.29 0.17
N SER A 7 18.06 -15.18 0.67
CA SER A 7 16.61 -15.04 0.96
C SER A 7 15.91 -14.01 0.07
N ARG A 8 16.60 -13.44 -0.93
CA ARG A 8 16.03 -12.41 -1.81
C ARG A 8 14.78 -12.90 -2.55
N ALA A 9 14.78 -14.14 -3.04
CA ALA A 9 13.62 -14.71 -3.74
C ALA A 9 12.37 -14.74 -2.84
N ALA A 10 12.52 -15.18 -1.58
CA ALA A 10 11.43 -15.18 -0.60
C ALA A 10 10.95 -13.75 -0.29
N GLY A 11 11.88 -12.79 -0.20
CA GLY A 11 11.54 -11.37 -0.03
C GLY A 11 10.71 -10.78 -1.17
N VAL A 12 11.06 -11.09 -2.41
CA VAL A 12 10.28 -10.67 -3.59
C VAL A 12 8.94 -11.39 -3.64
N ALA A 13 8.88 -12.69 -3.34
CA ALA A 13 7.63 -13.43 -3.29
C ALA A 13 6.67 -12.84 -2.25
N LEU A 14 7.17 -12.50 -1.06
CA LEU A 14 6.38 -11.88 -0.01
C LEU A 14 5.88 -10.48 -0.41
N SER A 15 6.71 -9.65 -1.04
CA SER A 15 6.27 -8.32 -1.49
C SER A 15 5.19 -8.41 -2.57
N ARG A 16 5.31 -9.39 -3.47
CA ARG A 16 4.29 -9.67 -4.50
C ARG A 16 3.00 -10.22 -3.91
N LEU A 17 3.09 -11.10 -2.91
CA LEU A 17 1.93 -11.60 -2.18
C LEU A 17 1.16 -10.46 -1.50
N VAL A 18 1.87 -9.58 -0.79
CA VAL A 18 1.25 -8.41 -0.13
C VAL A 18 0.62 -7.49 -1.17
N ALA A 19 1.31 -7.19 -2.28
CA ALA A 19 0.75 -6.39 -3.36
C ALA A 19 -0.52 -7.03 -3.95
N GLY A 20 -0.52 -8.36 -4.13
CA GLY A 20 -1.67 -9.11 -4.60
C GLY A 20 -2.88 -8.98 -3.67
N ILE A 21 -2.69 -9.24 -2.37
CA ILE A 21 -3.74 -9.16 -1.35
C ILE A 21 -4.36 -7.77 -1.30
N VAL A 22 -3.55 -6.72 -1.42
CA VAL A 22 -4.05 -5.34 -1.40
C VAL A 22 -4.77 -4.99 -2.71
N SER A 23 -4.31 -5.50 -3.86
CA SER A 23 -4.88 -5.15 -5.17
C SER A 23 -6.29 -5.68 -5.41
N THR A 24 -6.62 -6.87 -4.88
CA THR A 24 -7.92 -7.53 -5.12
C THR A 24 -9.11 -6.77 -4.52
N PRO A 25 -9.10 -6.31 -3.26
CA PRO A 25 -10.22 -5.55 -2.69
C PRO A 25 -10.24 -4.07 -3.10
N SER A 26 -9.18 -3.53 -3.73
CA SER A 26 -9.10 -2.09 -4.06
C SER A 26 -10.28 -1.59 -4.89
N ALA A 27 -10.68 -2.35 -5.92
CA ALA A 27 -11.82 -1.97 -6.76
C ALA A 27 -13.15 -2.01 -5.98
N GLN A 28 -13.28 -2.95 -5.04
CA GLN A 28 -14.47 -3.08 -4.20
C GLN A 28 -14.57 -1.90 -3.22
N ILE A 29 -13.46 -1.50 -2.60
CA ILE A 29 -13.41 -0.35 -1.68
C ILE A 29 -13.84 0.94 -2.40
N ILE A 30 -13.31 1.20 -3.59
CA ILE A 30 -13.69 2.38 -4.39
C ILE A 30 -15.18 2.31 -4.77
N GLY A 31 -15.69 1.13 -5.11
CA GLY A 31 -17.11 0.90 -5.35
C GLY A 31 -17.97 1.26 -4.14
N PHE A 32 -17.62 0.74 -2.96
CA PHE A 32 -18.34 1.04 -1.71
C PHE A 32 -18.31 2.53 -1.35
N ILE A 33 -17.16 3.20 -1.49
CA ILE A 33 -17.05 4.64 -1.22
C ILE A 33 -17.91 5.43 -2.21
N SER A 34 -17.87 5.08 -3.49
CA SER A 34 -18.65 5.75 -4.53
C SER A 34 -20.16 5.55 -4.31
N ASP A 35 -20.58 4.34 -3.94
CA ASP A 35 -21.99 4.06 -3.61
C ASP A 35 -22.45 4.80 -2.35
N ALA A 36 -21.59 4.90 -1.32
CA ALA A 36 -21.88 5.66 -0.10
C ALA A 36 -22.03 7.17 -0.39
N ILE A 37 -21.21 7.73 -1.29
CA ILE A 37 -21.28 9.14 -1.70
C ILE A 37 -22.50 9.40 -2.58
N ARG A 38 -22.85 8.46 -3.48
CA ARG A 38 -24.04 8.58 -4.34
C ARG A 38 -25.34 8.50 -3.55
N GLY A 39 -25.38 7.67 -2.50
CA GLY A 39 -26.62 7.33 -1.80
C GLY A 39 -27.66 6.73 -2.75
N ASP A 40 -28.91 7.16 -2.63
CA ASP A 40 -30.04 6.68 -3.44
C ASP A 40 -30.23 7.43 -4.76
N SER A 41 -29.37 8.41 -5.09
CA SER A 41 -29.52 9.18 -6.33
C SER A 41 -29.24 8.33 -7.56
N THR A 42 -30.22 8.28 -8.48
CA THR A 42 -30.12 7.53 -9.74
C THR A 42 -29.67 8.40 -10.92
N LEU A 43 -29.53 9.72 -10.70
CA LEU A 43 -29.12 10.69 -11.71
C LEU A 43 -27.74 10.35 -12.27
N PRO A 44 -27.54 10.41 -13.61
CA PRO A 44 -26.26 10.08 -14.23
C PRO A 44 -25.14 11.04 -13.83
N TYR A 45 -25.48 12.31 -13.57
CA TYR A 45 -24.53 13.31 -13.09
C TYR A 45 -23.97 12.96 -11.71
N ASP A 46 -24.84 12.58 -10.77
CA ASP A 46 -24.43 12.22 -9.40
C ASP A 46 -23.60 10.93 -9.37
N LYS A 47 -23.89 9.97 -10.26
CA LYS A 47 -23.05 8.78 -10.44
C LYS A 47 -21.62 9.12 -10.85
N PHE A 48 -21.47 10.03 -11.80
CA PHE A 48 -20.15 10.44 -12.27
C PHE A 48 -19.39 11.24 -11.21
N HIS A 49 -20.09 12.17 -10.54
CA HIS A 49 -19.51 12.96 -9.45
C HIS A 49 -19.06 12.05 -8.28
N ALA A 50 -19.91 11.13 -7.84
CA ALA A 50 -19.59 10.19 -6.77
C ALA A 50 -18.40 9.29 -7.13
N TYR A 51 -18.31 8.84 -8.38
CA TYR A 51 -17.14 8.10 -8.87
C TYR A 51 -15.86 8.96 -8.88
N GLN A 52 -15.92 10.22 -9.32
CA GLN A 52 -14.77 11.12 -9.27
C GLN A 52 -14.27 11.33 -7.85
N LEU A 53 -15.19 11.53 -6.90
CA LEU A 53 -14.85 11.72 -5.49
C LEU A 53 -14.33 10.42 -4.85
N GLY A 54 -14.90 9.28 -5.23
CA GLY A 54 -14.41 7.95 -4.87
C GLY A 54 -12.99 7.71 -5.39
N MET A 55 -12.68 8.08 -6.63
CA MET A 55 -11.33 8.01 -7.19
C MET A 55 -10.37 8.96 -6.48
N LEU A 56 -10.80 10.18 -6.12
CA LEU A 56 -9.99 11.12 -5.35
C LEU A 56 -9.64 10.55 -3.96
N SER A 57 -10.53 9.77 -3.34
CA SER A 57 -10.26 9.10 -2.06
C SER A 57 -9.04 8.16 -2.13
N SER A 58 -8.71 7.61 -3.31
CA SER A 58 -7.51 6.79 -3.50
C SER A 58 -6.22 7.56 -3.24
N ALA A 59 -6.22 8.88 -3.42
CA ALA A 59 -5.08 9.75 -3.16
C ALA A 59 -4.69 9.76 -1.68
N VAL A 60 -5.64 9.56 -0.76
CA VAL A 60 -5.36 9.47 0.68
C VAL A 60 -4.46 8.27 0.97
N PHE A 61 -4.71 7.13 0.33
CA PHE A 61 -3.87 5.94 0.48
C PHE A 61 -2.46 6.15 -0.07
N LEU A 62 -2.30 6.93 -1.15
CA LEU A 62 -0.98 7.30 -1.66
C LEU A 62 -0.20 8.15 -0.66
N VAL A 63 -0.84 9.11 -0.02
CA VAL A 63 -0.20 9.95 1.01
C VAL A 63 0.23 9.11 2.21
N VAL A 64 -0.63 8.21 2.70
CA VAL A 64 -0.28 7.27 3.78
C VAL A 64 0.90 6.38 3.37
N GLY A 65 0.89 5.85 2.14
CA GLY A 65 2.00 5.07 1.60
C GLY A 65 3.32 5.84 1.54
N ALA A 66 3.27 7.13 1.15
CA ALA A 66 4.44 8.01 1.14
C ALA A 66 5.01 8.22 2.55
N VAL A 67 4.14 8.44 3.56
CA VAL A 67 4.55 8.55 4.97
C VAL A 67 5.23 7.26 5.44
N CYS A 68 4.64 6.10 5.16
CA CYS A 68 5.24 4.80 5.48
C CYS A 68 6.62 4.64 4.83
N HIS A 69 6.78 5.07 3.58
CA HIS A 69 8.08 5.04 2.90
C HIS A 69 9.12 5.96 3.54
N ILE A 70 8.73 7.17 3.94
CA ILE A 70 9.61 8.11 4.64
C ILE A 70 10.08 7.49 5.96
N VAL A 71 9.16 6.91 6.74
CA VAL A 71 9.50 6.21 7.98
C VAL A 71 10.52 5.09 7.73
N LEU A 72 10.29 4.24 6.72
CA LEU A 72 11.24 3.18 6.35
C LEU A 72 12.63 3.72 6.01
N ILE A 73 12.73 4.85 5.30
CA ILE A 73 14.01 5.48 4.96
C ILE A 73 14.76 5.93 6.24
N LEU A 74 14.04 6.51 7.21
CA LEU A 74 14.64 6.98 8.46
C LEU A 74 15.15 5.83 9.34
N PHE A 75 14.44 4.70 9.38
CA PHE A 75 14.82 3.54 10.20
C PHE A 75 15.82 2.59 9.51
N PHE A 76 15.95 2.66 8.19
CA PHE A 76 16.87 1.85 7.39
C PHE A 76 18.32 1.76 7.95
N PRO A 77 18.99 2.87 8.34
CA PRO A 77 20.36 2.79 8.87
C PRO A 77 20.46 1.97 10.17
N GLN A 78 19.45 2.05 11.05
CA GLN A 78 19.43 1.30 12.30
C GLN A 78 19.24 -0.21 12.05
N ASP A 79 18.36 -0.58 11.12
CA ASP A 79 18.14 -1.97 10.73
C ASP A 79 19.39 -2.58 10.08
N CYS A 80 20.11 -1.81 9.25
CA CYS A 80 21.38 -2.23 8.67
C CYS A 80 22.47 -2.44 9.74
N ALA A 81 22.55 -1.58 10.75
CA ALA A 81 23.51 -1.73 11.84
C ALA A 81 23.23 -2.99 12.68
N LYS A 82 21.95 -3.23 13.00
CA LYS A 82 21.52 -4.41 13.77
C LYS A 82 21.74 -5.72 13.01
N GLY A 83 21.49 -5.73 11.70
CA GLY A 83 21.73 -6.89 10.84
C GLY A 83 23.22 -7.27 10.72
N ARG A 84 24.13 -6.30 10.73
CA ARG A 84 25.58 -6.56 10.72
C ARG A 84 26.10 -7.12 12.05
N GLY A 85 25.52 -6.72 13.18
CA GLY A 85 25.89 -7.22 14.51
C GLY A 85 25.64 -8.72 14.72
N MET A 86 24.69 -9.32 13.99
CA MET A 86 24.39 -10.76 14.06
C MET A 86 25.25 -11.61 13.10
N GLY A 87 25.91 -11.01 12.11
CA GLY A 87 26.76 -11.71 11.13
C GLY A 87 28.19 -12.01 11.61
N SER A 88 28.61 -11.50 12.77
CA SER A 88 29.98 -11.68 13.29
C SER A 88 30.14 -12.85 14.27
N ARG A 89 29.13 -13.72 14.41
CA ARG A 89 29.13 -14.90 15.30
C ARG A 89 28.96 -16.24 14.58
N SER A 90 29.06 -16.27 13.25
CA SER A 90 29.03 -17.51 12.46
C SER A 90 30.35 -17.73 11.76
#